data_AF-A0A4S3JFZ7-F1
#
_entry.id   AF-A0A4S3JFZ7-F1
#
_cell.length_a   1.000
_cell.length_b   1.000
_cell.length_c   1.000
_cell.angle_alpha   90.00
_cell.angle_beta   90.00
_cell.angle_gamma   90.00
#
_symmetry.space_group_name_H-M   'P 1'
#
loop_
_entity.id
_entity.type
_entity.pdbx_description
1 polymer ?
#
loop_
_entity_poly.entity_id
_entity_poly.type
_entity_poly.pdbx_seq_one_letter_code
_entity_poly.pdbx_strand_id
1 'polypeptide(L)'
;MGSIGQTAKRQPLELRGHLKKFKSFNCTPVLGTEFPDAKLAEWLQAPNADDLIRDLAITVSQRGVVVFRSQTDLTDELQKTLVQKLGELTGKPSDSSWHIHPLAKYSATGDKTRHLITTDPSKKPAEDRFNNQAQQPMGVRAAWHTDISYEPNPADYSMLKMIQLPERGGDTLYASSYEILDKISPAYRGFLETLTATFAQPRYRQSSEEKKCEIHLEPRGSPKNIGSDLSAVHPVVRTNPVTGWKSLYGAGMHTQRINEVTTEESRRLLDWLLQMVVENHDLQFRHNWKNPYDVAIWDNRSVFHAGIMDYKGQGPRTGHRYVGVGEEPYLDPESKTRREALGDFS
;
A
#
# COMPACT_ATOMS: atom_id res chain seq x y z
N MET A 1 -30.79 -7.14 1.02
CA MET A 1 -30.46 -6.20 -0.07
C MET A 1 -29.98 -4.90 0.55
N GLY A 2 -28.67 -4.80 0.80
CA GLY A 2 -28.06 -3.56 1.28
C GLY A 2 -27.97 -2.57 0.13
N SER A 3 -28.48 -1.36 0.33
CA SER A 3 -28.33 -0.25 -0.60
C SER A 3 -26.83 -0.03 -0.85
N ILE A 4 -26.38 -0.29 -2.07
CA ILE A 4 -25.09 0.20 -2.57
C ILE A 4 -25.22 1.72 -2.53
N GLY A 5 -24.67 2.35 -1.48
CA GLY A 5 -24.64 3.80 -1.38
C GLY A 5 -23.99 4.33 -2.65
N GLN A 6 -24.70 5.20 -3.37
CA GLN A 6 -24.15 5.96 -4.48
C GLN A 6 -22.94 6.74 -3.96
N THR A 7 -21.75 6.16 -4.09
CA THR A 7 -20.50 6.89 -3.97
C THR A 7 -20.51 7.91 -5.09
N ALA A 8 -20.40 9.19 -4.75
CA ALA A 8 -20.41 10.27 -5.73
C ALA A 8 -19.36 9.97 -6.80
N LYS A 9 -19.79 9.90 -8.07
CA LYS A 9 -18.92 9.65 -9.23
C LYS A 9 -17.77 10.67 -9.21
N ARG A 10 -16.53 10.18 -9.12
CA ARG A 10 -15.32 11.03 -9.16
C ARG A 10 -14.72 10.97 -10.55
N GLN A 11 -14.49 12.14 -11.14
CA GLN A 11 -13.73 12.20 -12.39
C GLN A 11 -12.25 11.90 -12.10
N PRO A 12 -11.57 11.12 -12.96
CA PRO A 12 -10.13 10.92 -12.88
C PRO A 12 -9.38 12.25 -12.83
N LEU A 13 -8.33 12.30 -12.02
CA LEU A 13 -7.47 13.48 -11.92
C LEU A 13 -6.42 13.47 -13.03
N GLU A 14 -6.27 14.63 -13.69
CA GLU A 14 -5.26 14.83 -14.73
C GLU A 14 -3.98 15.46 -14.16
N LEU A 15 -2.84 15.05 -14.73
CA LEU A 15 -1.53 15.66 -14.49
C LEU A 15 -1.48 17.07 -15.08
N ARG A 16 -0.93 18.02 -14.32
CA ARG A 16 -0.69 19.38 -14.81
C ARG A 16 0.73 19.57 -15.39
N GLY A 17 1.62 18.61 -15.13
CA GLY A 17 2.96 18.56 -15.71
C GLY A 17 4.02 19.33 -14.92
N HIS A 18 3.75 19.70 -13.66
CA HIS A 18 4.69 20.43 -12.81
C HIS A 18 5.95 19.61 -12.47
N LEU A 19 5.86 18.28 -12.58
CA LEU A 19 6.99 17.39 -12.35
C LEU A 19 7.93 17.23 -13.56
N LYS A 20 7.54 17.66 -14.77
CA LYS A 20 8.31 17.44 -16.02
C LYS A 20 9.69 18.09 -16.00
N LYS A 21 9.88 19.15 -15.19
CA LYS A 21 11.16 19.84 -15.05
C LYS A 21 12.19 19.06 -14.22
N PHE A 22 11.75 18.06 -13.45
CA PHE A 22 12.63 17.24 -12.64
C PHE A 22 13.04 16.00 -13.41
N LYS A 23 14.33 15.67 -13.35
CA LYS A 23 14.85 14.44 -13.91
C LYS A 23 14.16 13.24 -13.27
N SER A 24 13.62 12.36 -14.10
CA SER A 24 13.00 11.11 -13.68
C SER A 24 13.08 10.06 -14.79
N PHE A 25 12.88 8.81 -14.42
CA PHE A 25 12.76 7.70 -15.36
C PHE A 25 11.83 6.62 -14.81
N ASN A 26 11.17 5.88 -15.71
CA ASN A 26 10.35 4.74 -15.33
C ASN A 26 11.25 3.54 -15.01
N CYS A 27 11.05 2.92 -13.84
CA CYS A 27 11.88 1.80 -13.40
C CYS A 27 11.57 0.51 -14.17
N THR A 28 10.30 0.33 -14.56
CA THR A 28 9.82 -0.75 -15.42
C THR A 28 8.76 -0.19 -16.39
N PRO A 29 8.36 -0.92 -17.44
CA PRO A 29 7.30 -0.47 -18.34
C PRO A 29 5.98 -0.12 -17.61
N VAL A 30 5.54 -0.98 -16.68
CA VAL A 30 4.19 -0.88 -16.11
C VAL A 30 4.13 -0.30 -14.70
N LEU A 31 5.26 -0.24 -13.98
CA LEU A 31 5.31 0.10 -12.55
C LEU A 31 6.62 0.84 -12.21
N GLY A 32 6.56 1.78 -11.28
CA GLY A 32 7.74 2.46 -10.75
C GLY A 32 8.18 3.66 -11.59
N THR A 33 8.47 4.76 -10.89
CA THR A 33 9.19 5.93 -11.40
C THR A 33 10.20 6.39 -10.35
N GLU A 34 11.41 6.71 -10.76
CA GLU A 34 12.46 7.21 -9.86
C GLU A 34 12.79 8.67 -10.16
N PHE A 35 12.85 9.48 -9.10
CA PHE A 35 13.41 10.84 -9.12
C PHE A 35 14.74 10.83 -8.35
N PRO A 36 15.88 10.63 -9.05
CA PRO A 36 17.16 10.43 -8.37
C PRO A 36 17.66 11.69 -7.67
N ASP A 37 17.34 12.86 -8.22
CA ASP A 37 17.94 14.15 -7.82
C ASP A 37 16.94 15.06 -7.08
N ALA A 38 15.65 14.70 -7.01
CA ALA A 38 14.63 15.53 -6.41
C ALA A 38 14.68 15.51 -4.87
N LYS A 39 14.36 16.65 -4.24
CA LYS A 39 14.26 16.81 -2.79
C LYS A 39 12.82 17.12 -2.38
N LEU A 40 12.21 16.18 -1.65
CA LEU A 40 10.82 16.29 -1.21
C LEU A 40 10.61 17.43 -0.21
N ALA A 41 11.60 17.73 0.64
CA ALA A 41 11.51 18.86 1.56
C ALA A 41 11.43 20.20 0.81
N GLU A 42 12.22 20.38 -0.26
CA GLU A 42 12.14 21.54 -1.13
C GLU A 42 10.78 21.64 -1.83
N TRP A 43 10.23 20.52 -2.31
CA TRP A 43 8.91 20.50 -2.95
C TRP A 43 7.81 20.92 -1.98
N LEU A 44 7.87 20.49 -0.73
CA LEU A 44 6.91 20.87 0.32
C LEU A 44 6.99 22.35 0.71
N GLN A 45 8.15 22.98 0.54
CA GLN A 45 8.40 24.38 0.89
C GLN A 45 8.27 25.33 -0.30
N ALA A 46 8.12 24.80 -1.52
CA ALA A 46 8.00 25.60 -2.73
C ALA A 46 6.70 26.44 -2.74
N PRO A 47 6.68 27.63 -3.37
CA PRO A 47 5.45 28.43 -3.48
C PRO A 47 4.29 27.70 -4.16
N ASN A 48 4.59 26.74 -5.03
CA ASN A 48 3.63 25.88 -5.72
C ASN A 48 3.61 24.44 -5.17
N ALA A 49 3.88 24.25 -3.88
CA ALA A 49 3.97 22.94 -3.24
C ALA A 49 2.77 22.04 -3.53
N ASP A 50 1.55 22.56 -3.39
CA ASP A 50 0.33 21.77 -3.60
C ASP A 50 0.19 21.26 -5.04
N ASP A 51 0.61 22.04 -6.03
CA ASP A 51 0.64 21.58 -7.43
C ASP A 51 1.66 20.47 -7.64
N LEU A 52 2.85 20.57 -7.03
CA LEU A 52 3.88 19.54 -7.09
C LEU A 52 3.43 18.25 -6.40
N ILE A 53 2.87 18.35 -5.20
CA ILE A 53 2.42 17.19 -4.42
C ILE A 53 1.19 16.53 -5.06
N ARG A 54 0.28 17.31 -5.66
CA ARG A 54 -0.84 16.75 -6.40
C ARG A 54 -0.39 15.97 -7.63
N ASP A 55 0.52 16.52 -8.44
CA ASP A 55 1.08 15.79 -9.58
C ASP A 55 1.89 14.57 -9.13
N LEU A 56 2.57 14.64 -7.98
CA LEU A 56 3.24 13.49 -7.38
C LEU A 56 2.22 12.41 -6.99
N ALA A 57 1.13 12.77 -6.32
CA ALA A 57 0.09 11.82 -5.93
C ALA A 57 -0.50 11.09 -7.16
N ILE A 58 -0.83 11.84 -8.22
CA ILE A 58 -1.33 11.25 -9.48
C ILE A 58 -0.27 10.36 -10.12
N THR A 59 1.00 10.79 -10.12
CA THR A 59 2.11 9.99 -10.64
C THR A 59 2.24 8.68 -9.86
N VAL A 60 2.17 8.73 -8.53
CA VAL A 60 2.18 7.53 -7.67
C VAL A 60 0.98 6.64 -7.98
N SER A 61 -0.23 7.19 -8.14
CA SER A 61 -1.41 6.40 -8.49
C SER A 61 -1.34 5.78 -9.89
N GLN A 62 -0.76 6.46 -10.89
CA GLN A 62 -0.61 5.91 -12.24
C GLN A 62 0.51 4.89 -12.34
N ARG A 63 1.61 5.10 -11.60
CA ARG A 63 2.85 4.31 -11.66
C ARG A 63 2.97 3.31 -10.52
N GLY A 64 2.00 3.28 -9.63
CA GLY A 64 1.94 2.46 -8.41
C GLY A 64 2.92 2.87 -7.31
N VAL A 65 4.19 3.12 -7.65
CA VAL A 65 5.25 3.51 -6.71
C VAL A 65 6.19 4.54 -7.31
N VAL A 66 6.58 5.54 -6.51
CA VAL A 66 7.60 6.53 -6.85
C VAL A 66 8.70 6.48 -5.80
N VAL A 67 9.96 6.50 -6.25
CA VAL A 67 11.13 6.40 -5.38
C VAL A 67 12.05 7.61 -5.50
N PHE A 68 12.67 7.96 -4.38
CA PHE A 68 13.57 9.10 -4.23
C PHE A 68 14.83 8.66 -3.49
N ARG A 69 15.97 9.28 -3.81
CA ARG A 69 17.27 8.93 -3.22
C ARG A 69 17.72 9.94 -2.18
N SER A 70 18.33 9.46 -1.09
CA SER A 70 19.08 10.29 -0.13
C SER A 70 18.34 11.55 0.35
N GLN A 71 17.13 11.41 0.87
CA GLN A 71 16.28 12.49 1.38
C GLN A 71 16.70 12.90 2.81
N THR A 72 17.94 13.34 2.99
CA THR A 72 18.57 13.66 4.28
C THR A 72 17.90 14.82 5.03
N ASP A 73 17.24 15.70 4.30
CA ASP A 73 16.51 16.88 4.77
C ASP A 73 15.03 16.61 5.08
N LEU A 74 14.53 15.42 4.73
CA LEU A 74 13.14 15.04 4.96
C LEU A 74 12.94 14.54 6.39
N THR A 75 12.57 15.44 7.28
CA THR A 75 12.23 15.12 8.67
C THR A 75 10.98 14.23 8.77
N ASP A 76 10.75 13.63 9.95
CA ASP A 76 9.55 12.82 10.18
C ASP A 76 8.26 13.66 10.08
N GLU A 77 8.29 14.92 10.55
CA GLU A 77 7.15 15.85 10.40
C GLU A 77 6.87 16.22 8.94
N LEU A 78 7.91 16.43 8.12
CA LEU A 78 7.74 16.68 6.70
C LEU A 78 7.23 15.43 5.96
N GLN A 79 7.74 14.24 6.31
CA GLN A 79 7.25 12.97 5.78
C GLN A 79 5.77 12.76 6.11
N LYS A 80 5.37 13.02 7.36
CA LYS A 80 3.99 12.94 7.83
C LYS A 80 3.09 13.93 7.09
N THR A 81 3.53 15.18 6.95
CA THR A 81 2.84 16.23 6.20
C THR A 81 2.64 15.84 4.72
N LEU A 82 3.67 15.28 4.09
CA LEU A 82 3.59 14.84 2.70
C LEU A 82 2.54 13.75 2.49
N VAL A 83 2.56 12.69 3.31
CA VAL A 83 1.56 11.62 3.24
C VAL A 83 0.14 12.16 3.40
N GLN A 84 -0.06 13.11 4.33
CA GLN A 84 -1.37 13.73 4.52
C GLN A 84 -1.81 14.49 3.25
N LYS A 85 -0.94 15.37 2.72
CA LYS A 85 -1.20 16.18 1.53
C LYS A 85 -1.46 15.36 0.27
N LEU A 86 -0.74 14.25 0.06
CA LEU A 86 -0.97 13.35 -1.09
C LEU A 86 -2.44 12.90 -1.16
N GLY A 87 -3.00 12.51 -0.02
CA GLY A 87 -4.40 12.13 0.09
C GLY A 87 -5.37 13.31 -0.02
N GLU A 88 -5.13 14.42 0.69
CA GLU A 88 -6.00 15.61 0.67
C GLU A 88 -6.15 16.19 -0.74
N LEU A 89 -5.02 16.35 -1.45
CA LEU A 89 -4.97 16.89 -2.81
C LEU A 89 -5.54 15.94 -3.87
N THR A 90 -5.82 14.69 -3.49
CA THR A 90 -6.50 13.70 -4.33
C THR A 90 -7.88 13.31 -3.81
N GLY A 91 -8.40 14.06 -2.84
CA GLY A 91 -9.79 13.98 -2.39
C GLY A 91 -10.07 12.86 -1.40
N LYS A 92 -9.11 12.44 -0.57
CA LYS A 92 -9.43 11.55 0.56
C LYS A 92 -10.51 12.18 1.49
N PRO A 93 -11.22 11.40 2.32
CA PRO A 93 -12.20 11.95 3.25
C PRO A 93 -11.58 12.98 4.21
N SER A 94 -12.28 14.08 4.49
CA SER A 94 -11.75 15.19 5.32
C SER A 94 -11.57 14.84 6.79
N ASP A 95 -12.24 13.80 7.26
CA ASP A 95 -12.11 13.23 8.61
C ASP A 95 -11.04 12.12 8.68
N SER A 96 -10.37 11.83 7.56
CA SER A 96 -9.27 10.87 7.50
C SER A 96 -7.90 11.52 7.69
N SER A 97 -7.05 10.86 8.46
CA SER A 97 -5.72 11.33 8.86
C SER A 97 -4.68 10.21 8.71
N TRP A 98 -3.66 10.19 9.56
CA TRP A 98 -2.66 9.13 9.57
C TRP A 98 -3.16 7.92 10.33
N HIS A 99 -2.87 6.75 9.79
CA HIS A 99 -3.18 5.50 10.47
C HIS A 99 -2.36 5.36 11.76
N ILE A 100 -2.99 4.80 12.78
CA ILE A 100 -2.34 4.36 14.02
C ILE A 100 -2.35 2.84 14.03
N HIS A 101 -1.18 2.22 14.18
CA HIS A 101 -1.10 0.76 14.17
C HIS A 101 -1.95 0.14 15.31
N PRO A 102 -2.78 -0.90 15.03
CA PRO A 102 -3.62 -1.53 16.06
C PRO A 102 -2.83 -2.01 17.27
N LEU A 103 -1.62 -2.51 17.05
CA LEU A 103 -0.72 -2.98 18.10
C LEU A 103 0.38 -1.93 18.36
N ALA A 104 0.42 -1.38 19.58
CA ALA A 104 1.29 -0.25 19.94
C ALA A 104 2.79 -0.52 19.75
N LYS A 105 3.23 -1.78 19.85
CA LYS A 105 4.64 -2.19 19.65
C LYS A 105 5.17 -1.95 18.23
N TYR A 106 4.29 -1.69 17.27
CA TYR A 106 4.69 -1.33 15.91
C TYR A 106 4.74 0.18 15.67
N SER A 107 4.24 0.97 16.62
CA SER A 107 4.40 2.41 16.62
C SER A 107 5.70 2.81 17.32
N ALA A 108 6.28 3.91 16.88
CA ALA A 108 7.41 4.49 17.59
C ALA A 108 6.95 5.16 18.91
N THR A 109 7.85 5.21 19.89
CA THR A 109 7.62 5.96 21.12
C THR A 109 7.36 7.44 20.80
N GLY A 110 6.32 8.02 21.40
CA GLY A 110 5.97 9.44 21.27
C GLY A 110 5.11 9.82 20.05
N ASP A 111 5.18 9.07 18.95
CA ASP A 111 4.32 9.28 17.77
C ASP A 111 3.68 7.96 17.34
N LYS A 112 2.40 7.78 17.71
CA LYS A 112 1.63 6.57 17.41
C LYS A 112 1.39 6.35 15.91
N THR A 113 1.51 7.42 15.11
CA THR A 113 1.30 7.39 13.64
C THR A 113 2.55 6.95 12.87
N ARG A 114 3.73 6.95 13.52
CA ARG A 114 4.97 6.48 12.92
C ARG A 114 5.11 4.97 13.08
N HIS A 115 4.89 4.24 11.99
CA HIS A 115 5.11 2.79 11.95
C HIS A 115 6.62 2.50 11.87
N LEU A 116 7.17 1.86 12.90
CA LEU A 116 8.56 1.45 12.93
C LEU A 116 8.74 0.09 12.26
N ILE A 117 9.30 0.09 11.05
CA ILE A 117 9.61 -1.12 10.27
C ILE A 117 11.06 -1.49 10.53
N THR A 118 11.30 -2.43 11.44
CA THR A 118 12.66 -2.82 11.83
C THR A 118 12.81 -4.32 12.06
N THR A 119 14.03 -4.82 11.83
CA THR A 119 14.50 -6.15 12.26
C THR A 119 15.67 -6.05 13.24
N ASP A 120 15.92 -4.86 13.78
CA ASP A 120 16.93 -4.65 14.82
C ASP A 120 16.37 -5.14 16.17
N PRO A 121 16.88 -6.24 16.73
CA PRO A 121 16.40 -6.76 18.00
C PRO A 121 16.74 -5.82 19.16
N SER A 122 17.72 -4.91 19.06
CA SER A 122 17.94 -3.91 20.11
C SER A 122 16.80 -2.90 20.19
N LYS A 123 16.15 -2.63 19.04
CA LYS A 123 14.99 -1.74 18.94
C LYS A 123 13.66 -2.48 19.14
N LYS A 124 13.61 -3.77 18.80
CA LYS A 124 12.47 -4.67 19.02
C LYS A 124 12.91 -6.08 19.44
N PRO A 125 13.29 -6.29 20.72
CA PRO A 125 13.87 -7.56 21.16
C PRO A 125 12.90 -8.75 21.12
N ALA A 126 11.59 -8.49 21.16
CA ALA A 126 10.55 -9.51 21.02
C ALA A 126 10.26 -9.92 19.56
N GLU A 127 10.91 -9.30 18.57
CA GLU A 127 10.61 -9.46 17.14
C GLU A 127 11.86 -9.69 16.30
N ASP A 128 12.76 -10.57 16.74
CA ASP A 128 13.75 -11.14 15.82
C ASP A 128 13.00 -11.94 14.73
N ARG A 129 12.65 -11.24 13.65
CA ARG A 129 11.91 -11.78 12.52
C ARG A 129 12.66 -12.96 11.90
N PHE A 130 13.98 -13.05 12.04
CA PHE A 130 14.77 -14.18 11.56
C PHE A 130 14.64 -15.41 12.46
N ASN A 131 14.49 -15.25 13.78
CA ASN A 131 14.22 -16.38 14.69
C ASN A 131 12.77 -16.86 14.58
N ASN A 132 11.81 -15.94 14.39
CA ASN A 132 10.41 -16.32 14.15
C ASN A 132 10.22 -16.98 12.77
N GLN A 133 10.94 -16.55 11.72
CA GLN A 133 10.94 -17.21 10.41
C GLN A 133 11.72 -18.54 10.38
N ALA A 134 12.74 -18.71 11.21
CA ALA A 134 13.46 -19.99 11.29
C ALA A 134 12.58 -21.14 11.83
N GLN A 135 11.56 -20.80 12.64
CA GLN A 135 10.59 -21.78 13.16
C GLN A 135 9.33 -21.89 12.29
N GLN A 136 8.98 -20.84 11.54
CA GLN A 136 7.82 -20.76 10.64
C GLN A 136 8.20 -19.90 9.43
N PRO A 137 8.86 -20.42 8.39
CA PRO A 137 9.19 -19.62 7.22
C PRO A 137 7.88 -19.16 6.60
N MET A 138 7.57 -17.86 6.70
CA MET A 138 6.50 -17.31 5.88
C MET A 138 6.91 -17.55 4.44
N GLY A 139 6.14 -18.38 3.72
CA GLY A 139 6.37 -18.54 2.29
C GLY A 139 6.36 -17.16 1.64
N VAL A 140 7.21 -16.94 0.63
CA VAL A 140 7.32 -15.66 -0.11
C VAL A 140 5.95 -15.15 -0.55
N ARG A 141 5.01 -16.07 -0.84
CA ARG A 141 3.60 -15.78 -1.16
C ARG A 141 2.84 -15.05 -0.03
N ALA A 142 3.04 -15.44 1.23
CA ALA A 142 2.32 -14.90 2.38
C ALA A 142 2.78 -13.48 2.78
N ALA A 143 3.84 -12.96 2.17
CA ALA A 143 4.32 -11.59 2.42
C ALA A 143 3.62 -10.53 1.56
N TRP A 144 2.98 -10.91 0.44
CA TRP A 144 2.30 -9.98 -0.45
C TRP A 144 1.01 -9.45 0.18
N HIS A 145 0.89 -8.13 0.24
CA HIS A 145 -0.28 -7.46 0.79
C HIS A 145 -0.41 -6.03 0.27
N THR A 146 -1.58 -5.44 0.48
CA THR A 146 -1.78 -4.00 0.52
C THR A 146 -1.95 -3.57 1.98
N ASP A 147 -1.46 -2.38 2.36
CA ASP A 147 -1.48 -1.96 3.76
C ASP A 147 -2.91 -1.79 4.28
N ILE A 148 -3.16 -2.28 5.49
CA ILE A 148 -4.35 -2.02 6.32
C ILE A 148 -5.70 -2.30 5.64
N SER A 149 -5.74 -3.18 4.64
CA SER A 149 -6.96 -3.52 3.91
C SER A 149 -8.07 -4.16 4.76
N TYR A 150 -7.75 -4.55 6.00
CA TYR A 150 -8.70 -5.06 6.99
C TYR A 150 -9.48 -3.96 7.73
N GLU A 151 -9.14 -2.68 7.52
CA GLU A 151 -9.91 -1.55 8.04
C GLU A 151 -11.05 -1.16 7.08
N PRO A 152 -12.19 -0.63 7.56
CA PRO A 152 -13.25 -0.09 6.72
C PRO A 152 -12.78 1.05 5.79
N ASN A 153 -11.95 1.96 6.31
CA ASN A 153 -11.20 2.92 5.51
C ASN A 153 -9.72 2.49 5.47
N PRO A 154 -9.28 1.77 4.42
CA PRO A 154 -7.91 1.29 4.31
C PRO A 154 -6.97 2.41 3.84
N ALA A 155 -5.70 2.06 3.58
CA ALA A 155 -4.68 3.05 3.25
C ALA A 155 -4.93 3.68 1.87
N ASP A 156 -4.62 4.97 1.78
CA ASP A 156 -4.38 5.62 0.50
C ASP A 156 -2.91 5.44 0.09
N TYR A 157 -2.04 6.35 0.50
CA TYR A 157 -0.62 6.30 0.24
C TYR A 157 0.15 5.87 1.47
N SER A 158 1.14 5.03 1.25
CA SER A 158 2.16 4.71 2.25
C SER A 158 3.49 5.30 1.78
N MET A 159 4.28 5.78 2.75
CA MET A 159 5.61 6.31 2.49
C MET A 159 6.59 5.73 3.49
N LEU A 160 7.59 5.02 2.98
CA LEU A 160 8.69 4.44 3.77
C LEU A 160 9.98 5.20 3.47
N LYS A 161 10.61 5.71 4.54
CA LYS A 161 11.96 6.29 4.52
C LYS A 161 12.91 5.37 5.26
N MET A 162 13.98 4.95 4.61
CA MET A 162 14.99 4.09 5.24
C MET A 162 15.88 4.90 6.17
N ILE A 163 16.22 4.35 7.33
CA ILE A 163 17.10 4.97 8.33
C ILE A 163 18.39 4.15 8.46
N GLN A 164 18.27 2.83 8.45
CA GLN A 164 19.40 1.90 8.46
C GLN A 164 19.14 0.81 7.42
N LEU A 165 20.21 0.44 6.71
CA LEU A 165 20.21 -0.62 5.72
C LEU A 165 21.19 -1.71 6.14
N PRO A 166 20.86 -2.99 5.87
CA PRO A 166 21.85 -4.05 5.93
C PRO A 166 22.90 -3.85 4.84
N GLU A 167 24.06 -4.51 4.95
CA GLU A 167 25.11 -4.48 3.91
C GLU A 167 24.55 -4.95 2.56
N ARG A 168 23.70 -5.99 2.58
CA ARG A 168 23.08 -6.61 1.40
C ARG A 168 21.67 -7.09 1.72
N GLY A 169 20.82 -7.13 0.70
CA GLY A 169 19.43 -7.58 0.82
C GLY A 169 18.50 -6.54 1.49
N GLY A 170 17.29 -6.96 1.83
CA GLY A 170 16.28 -6.10 2.47
C GLY A 170 15.48 -5.25 1.49
N ASP A 171 15.46 -5.65 0.23
CA ASP A 171 14.70 -5.01 -0.85
C ASP A 171 13.20 -5.06 -0.60
N THR A 172 12.46 -4.21 -1.31
CA THR A 172 11.00 -4.26 -1.33
C THR A 172 10.52 -4.59 -2.74
N LEU A 173 9.62 -5.58 -2.87
CA LEU A 173 8.90 -5.87 -4.10
C LEU A 173 7.58 -5.12 -4.13
N TYR A 174 7.19 -4.66 -5.31
CA TYR A 174 5.90 -4.07 -5.62
C TYR A 174 5.31 -4.77 -6.84
N ALA A 175 3.98 -4.85 -6.93
CA ALA A 175 3.25 -5.49 -8.02
C ALA A 175 2.04 -4.64 -8.43
N SER A 176 1.90 -4.36 -9.73
CA SER A 176 0.79 -3.56 -10.27
C SER A 176 -0.49 -4.38 -10.30
N SER A 177 -1.48 -4.01 -9.49
CA SER A 177 -2.79 -4.67 -9.54
C SER A 177 -3.67 -4.22 -10.72
N TYR A 178 -3.30 -3.12 -11.39
CA TYR A 178 -3.85 -2.75 -12.69
C TYR A 178 -3.43 -3.74 -13.77
N GLU A 179 -2.13 -4.00 -13.89
CA GLU A 179 -1.61 -4.93 -14.88
C GLU A 179 -2.17 -6.35 -14.67
N ILE A 180 -2.38 -6.75 -13.41
CA ILE A 180 -3.04 -8.03 -13.11
C ILE A 180 -4.43 -8.08 -13.77
N LEU A 181 -5.28 -7.06 -13.56
CA LEU A 181 -6.59 -7.03 -14.21
C LEU A 181 -6.50 -6.90 -15.72
N ASP A 182 -5.57 -6.12 -16.25
CA ASP A 182 -5.39 -5.98 -17.71
C ASP A 182 -5.07 -7.33 -18.38
N LYS A 183 -4.47 -8.28 -17.65
CA LYS A 183 -4.20 -9.65 -18.14
C LYS A 183 -5.36 -10.63 -17.99
N ILE A 184 -6.36 -10.35 -17.15
CA ILE A 184 -7.52 -11.24 -16.97
C ILE A 184 -8.50 -11.05 -18.13
N SER A 185 -8.98 -12.16 -18.71
CA SER A 185 -9.98 -12.10 -19.79
C SER A 185 -11.23 -11.32 -19.37
N PRO A 186 -11.91 -10.60 -20.30
CA PRO A 186 -13.12 -9.84 -19.98
C PRO A 186 -14.21 -10.64 -19.26
N ALA A 187 -14.37 -11.93 -19.59
CA ALA A 187 -15.35 -12.81 -18.93
C ALA A 187 -15.03 -13.03 -17.45
N TYR A 188 -13.77 -13.37 -17.12
CA TYR A 188 -13.34 -13.52 -15.73
C TYR A 188 -13.35 -12.19 -14.99
N ARG A 189 -12.98 -11.08 -15.63
CA ARG A 189 -13.09 -9.74 -15.01
C ARG A 189 -14.52 -9.41 -14.63
N GLY A 190 -15.47 -9.61 -15.56
CA GLY A 190 -16.90 -9.39 -15.30
C GLY A 190 -17.40 -10.23 -14.12
N PHE A 191 -16.94 -11.47 -13.99
CA PHE A 191 -17.25 -12.29 -12.81
C PHE A 191 -16.63 -11.71 -11.53
N LEU A 192 -15.33 -11.40 -11.52
CA LEU A 192 -14.63 -10.85 -10.35
C LEU A 192 -15.19 -9.50 -9.89
N GLU A 193 -15.70 -8.68 -10.82
CA GLU A 193 -16.36 -7.40 -10.53
C GLU A 193 -17.66 -7.56 -9.73
N THR A 194 -18.28 -8.74 -9.72
CA THR A 194 -19.47 -9.01 -8.89
C THR A 194 -19.16 -9.47 -7.46
N LEU A 195 -17.88 -9.70 -7.14
CA LEU A 195 -17.48 -10.36 -5.91
C LEU A 195 -16.99 -9.34 -4.87
N THR A 196 -17.25 -9.67 -3.61
CA THR A 196 -16.64 -9.03 -2.44
C THR A 196 -15.75 -10.02 -1.71
N ALA A 197 -14.82 -9.51 -0.92
CA ALA A 197 -13.97 -10.31 -0.07
C ALA A 197 -13.95 -9.78 1.35
N THR A 198 -13.89 -10.70 2.30
CA THR A 198 -13.61 -10.39 3.71
C THR A 198 -12.10 -10.28 3.89
N PHE A 199 -11.65 -9.09 4.30
CA PHE A 199 -10.28 -8.79 4.66
C PHE A 199 -10.17 -8.77 6.18
N ALA A 200 -9.20 -9.46 6.75
CA ALA A 200 -8.97 -9.46 8.19
C ALA A 200 -7.48 -9.61 8.54
N GLN A 201 -7.15 -9.34 9.80
CA GLN A 201 -5.83 -9.68 10.35
C GLN A 201 -5.95 -10.49 11.66
N PRO A 202 -6.32 -11.78 11.57
CA PRO A 202 -6.63 -12.61 12.73
C PRO A 202 -5.43 -12.77 13.69
N ARG A 203 -4.20 -12.66 13.19
CA ARG A 203 -2.97 -12.72 14.01
C ARG A 203 -2.88 -11.61 15.05
N TYR A 204 -3.49 -10.44 14.80
CA TYR A 204 -3.46 -9.35 15.78
C TYR A 204 -4.39 -9.63 16.96
N ARG A 205 -5.57 -10.19 16.70
CA ARG A 205 -6.48 -10.67 17.75
C ARG A 205 -5.84 -11.80 18.55
N GLN A 206 -5.25 -12.79 17.89
CA GLN A 206 -4.52 -13.87 18.55
C GLN A 206 -3.39 -13.34 19.45
N SER A 207 -2.56 -12.42 18.95
CA SER A 207 -1.48 -11.81 19.76
C SER A 207 -2.00 -11.03 20.96
N SER A 208 -3.22 -10.49 20.88
CA SER A 208 -3.89 -9.78 21.98
C SER A 208 -4.47 -10.74 23.01
N GLU A 209 -5.12 -11.81 22.58
CA GLU A 209 -5.69 -12.85 23.44
C GLU A 209 -4.61 -13.60 24.22
N GLU A 210 -3.46 -13.83 23.59
CA GLU A 210 -2.26 -14.37 24.25
C GLU A 210 -1.63 -13.37 25.27
N LYS A 211 -2.26 -12.21 25.51
CA LYS A 211 -1.82 -11.10 26.39
C LYS A 211 -0.43 -10.55 26.08
N LYS A 212 0.05 -10.74 24.84
CA LYS A 212 1.39 -10.27 24.42
C LYS A 212 1.38 -8.81 23.96
N CYS A 213 0.23 -8.23 23.61
CA CYS A 213 0.08 -6.82 23.21
C CYS A 213 -1.41 -6.38 23.21
N GLU A 214 -1.73 -5.19 23.70
CA GLU A 214 -3.10 -4.64 23.63
C GLU A 214 -3.42 -4.06 22.24
N ILE A 215 -4.69 -4.20 21.82
CA ILE A 215 -5.23 -3.57 20.60
C ILE A 215 -5.72 -2.15 20.92
N HIS A 216 -5.32 -1.19 20.10
CA HIS A 216 -5.81 0.19 20.13
C HIS A 216 -7.25 0.25 19.61
N LEU A 217 -8.20 0.55 20.51
CA LEU A 217 -9.64 0.54 20.23
C LEU A 217 -10.20 1.85 19.68
N GLU A 218 -9.48 2.96 19.89
CA GLU A 218 -9.85 4.30 19.42
C GLU A 218 -9.64 4.47 17.91
N PRO A 219 -10.16 5.55 17.29
CA PRO A 219 -9.99 5.80 15.85
C PRO A 219 -8.55 5.71 15.35
N ARG A 220 -8.30 4.79 14.41
CA ARG A 220 -7.00 4.57 13.76
C ARG A 220 -6.88 5.36 12.46
N GLY A 221 -7.13 6.67 12.55
CA GLY A 221 -7.01 7.61 11.45
C GLY A 221 -8.31 7.87 10.67
N SER A 222 -9.39 7.14 10.95
CA SER A 222 -10.76 7.43 10.48
C SER A 222 -11.76 7.11 11.60
N PRO A 223 -12.89 7.82 11.73
CA PRO A 223 -13.95 7.48 12.67
C PRO A 223 -14.57 6.09 12.42
N LYS A 224 -14.41 5.52 11.21
CA LYS A 224 -14.86 4.16 10.91
C LYS A 224 -13.84 3.08 11.31
N ASN A 225 -12.57 3.44 11.52
CA ASN A 225 -11.49 2.50 11.85
C ASN A 225 -11.33 2.38 13.37
N ILE A 226 -12.32 1.77 14.03
CA ILE A 226 -12.40 1.66 15.49
C ILE A 226 -12.54 0.19 15.93
N GLY A 227 -12.36 -0.07 17.22
CA GLY A 227 -12.62 -1.39 17.81
C GLY A 227 -11.55 -2.44 17.49
N SER A 228 -11.84 -3.70 17.82
CA SER A 228 -10.89 -4.82 17.78
C SER A 228 -11.16 -5.87 16.70
N ASP A 229 -12.20 -5.69 15.89
CA ASP A 229 -12.59 -6.69 14.89
C ASP A 229 -11.56 -6.81 13.78
N LEU A 230 -10.91 -5.70 13.40
CA LEU A 230 -9.84 -5.65 12.39
C LEU A 230 -10.18 -6.50 11.17
N SER A 231 -11.42 -6.31 10.70
CA SER A 231 -12.04 -7.05 9.62
C SER A 231 -13.00 -6.13 8.88
N ALA A 232 -12.99 -6.19 7.55
CA ALA A 232 -13.83 -5.38 6.67
C ALA A 232 -14.18 -6.18 5.40
N VAL A 233 -15.29 -5.81 4.74
CA VAL A 233 -15.70 -6.40 3.46
C VAL A 233 -15.51 -5.35 2.37
N HIS A 234 -14.72 -5.69 1.35
CA HIS A 234 -14.44 -4.80 0.22
C HIS A 234 -14.66 -5.52 -1.11
N PRO A 235 -14.87 -4.79 -2.22
CA PRO A 235 -14.89 -5.39 -3.56
C PRO A 235 -13.58 -6.13 -3.88
N VAL A 236 -13.67 -7.26 -4.60
CA VAL A 236 -12.49 -7.98 -5.12
C VAL A 236 -11.79 -7.14 -6.18
N VAL A 237 -12.56 -6.42 -7.00
CA VAL A 237 -12.10 -5.41 -7.94
C VAL A 237 -12.61 -4.06 -7.47
N ARG A 238 -11.71 -3.08 -7.31
CA ARG A 238 -12.07 -1.72 -6.88
C ARG A 238 -11.72 -0.68 -7.94
N THR A 239 -12.33 0.49 -7.85
CA THR A 239 -11.91 1.70 -8.56
C THR A 239 -10.89 2.48 -7.72
N ASN A 240 -9.80 2.93 -8.34
CA ASN A 240 -8.94 3.95 -7.76
C ASN A 240 -9.55 5.33 -8.06
N PRO A 241 -9.96 6.13 -7.05
CA PRO A 241 -10.60 7.43 -7.27
C PRO A 241 -9.69 8.48 -7.93
N VAL A 242 -8.37 8.27 -7.94
CA VAL A 242 -7.41 9.20 -8.54
C VAL A 242 -7.31 8.98 -10.05
N THR A 243 -7.24 7.74 -10.49
CA THR A 243 -7.07 7.38 -11.91
C THR A 243 -8.37 7.00 -12.60
N GLY A 244 -9.41 6.65 -11.83
CA GLY A 244 -10.63 6.01 -12.33
C GLY A 244 -10.42 4.61 -12.89
N TRP A 245 -9.26 3.99 -12.63
CA TRP A 245 -8.95 2.66 -13.15
C TRP A 245 -9.39 1.56 -12.19
N LYS A 246 -9.87 0.45 -12.76
CA LYS A 246 -10.17 -0.79 -12.06
C LYS A 246 -8.87 -1.50 -11.65
N SER A 247 -8.82 -1.97 -10.41
CA SER A 247 -7.67 -2.61 -9.78
C SER A 247 -8.09 -3.86 -9.03
N LEU A 248 -7.30 -4.94 -9.11
CA LEU A 248 -7.49 -6.10 -8.23
C LEU A 248 -7.14 -5.71 -6.79
N TYR A 249 -7.99 -6.08 -5.83
CA TYR A 249 -7.83 -5.77 -4.41
C TYR A 249 -7.92 -7.00 -3.52
N GLY A 250 -8.78 -7.96 -3.87
CA GLY A 250 -9.00 -9.21 -3.13
C GLY A 250 -7.92 -10.26 -3.31
N ALA A 251 -6.67 -9.95 -2.98
CA ALA A 251 -5.56 -10.90 -2.97
C ALA A 251 -4.58 -10.64 -1.80
N GLY A 252 -3.67 -11.59 -1.55
CA GLY A 252 -2.62 -11.43 -0.55
C GLY A 252 -3.06 -11.71 0.89
N MET A 253 -2.13 -11.45 1.82
CA MET A 253 -2.15 -11.91 3.22
C MET A 253 -3.45 -11.59 3.98
N HIS A 254 -4.08 -10.45 3.70
CA HIS A 254 -5.25 -9.98 4.44
C HIS A 254 -6.57 -10.54 3.92
N THR A 255 -6.63 -11.07 2.70
CA THR A 255 -7.88 -11.53 2.09
C THR A 255 -8.21 -12.95 2.53
N GLN A 256 -9.27 -13.12 3.34
CA GLN A 256 -9.60 -14.40 3.99
C GLN A 256 -10.62 -15.23 3.20
N ARG A 257 -11.60 -14.58 2.56
CA ARG A 257 -12.71 -15.26 1.90
C ARG A 257 -13.32 -14.39 0.80
N ILE A 258 -13.63 -14.99 -0.35
CA ILE A 258 -14.53 -14.43 -1.36
C ILE A 258 -15.97 -14.78 -0.99
N ASN A 259 -16.84 -13.77 -0.90
CA ASN A 259 -18.04 -13.90 -0.10
C ASN A 259 -19.20 -14.62 -0.81
N GLU A 260 -19.33 -14.42 -2.11
CA GLU A 260 -20.45 -14.85 -2.95
C GLU A 260 -20.25 -16.25 -3.57
N VAL A 261 -19.16 -16.93 -3.22
CA VAL A 261 -18.82 -18.27 -3.71
C VAL A 261 -18.70 -19.28 -2.58
N THR A 262 -18.72 -20.56 -2.90
CA THR A 262 -18.48 -21.63 -1.93
C THR A 262 -17.07 -21.52 -1.33
N THR A 263 -16.85 -22.16 -0.18
CA THR A 263 -15.54 -22.15 0.49
C THR A 263 -14.41 -22.68 -0.40
N GLU A 264 -14.67 -23.73 -1.19
CA GLU A 264 -13.67 -24.32 -2.07
C GLU A 264 -13.39 -23.41 -3.29
N GLU A 265 -14.42 -22.79 -3.87
CA GLU A 265 -14.24 -21.80 -4.94
C GLU A 265 -13.47 -20.58 -4.43
N SER A 266 -13.80 -20.07 -3.24
CA SER A 266 -13.07 -18.99 -2.59
C SER A 266 -11.59 -19.33 -2.45
N ARG A 267 -11.28 -20.52 -1.92
CA ARG A 267 -9.89 -20.97 -1.75
C ARG A 267 -9.15 -20.99 -3.09
N ARG A 268 -9.73 -21.60 -4.12
CA ARG A 268 -9.12 -21.69 -5.46
C ARG A 268 -8.93 -20.32 -6.12
N LEU A 269 -9.91 -19.43 -5.97
CA LEU A 269 -9.82 -18.07 -6.50
C LEU A 269 -8.71 -17.28 -5.80
N LEU A 270 -8.64 -17.32 -4.47
CA LEU A 270 -7.58 -16.64 -3.72
C LEU A 270 -6.19 -17.19 -4.06
N ASP A 271 -6.06 -18.51 -4.20
CA ASP A 271 -4.81 -19.16 -4.62
C ASP A 271 -4.37 -18.69 -6.02
N TRP A 272 -5.30 -18.65 -6.98
CA TRP A 272 -5.03 -18.19 -8.34
C TRP A 272 -4.70 -16.70 -8.41
N LEU A 273 -5.46 -15.84 -7.72
CA LEU A 273 -5.23 -14.40 -7.69
C LEU A 273 -3.86 -14.09 -7.06
N LEU A 274 -3.48 -14.77 -5.98
CA LEU A 274 -2.16 -14.64 -5.38
C LEU A 274 -1.06 -15.20 -6.28
N GLN A 275 -1.31 -16.32 -6.98
CA GLN A 275 -0.39 -16.85 -7.99
C GLN A 275 -0.09 -15.81 -9.07
N MET A 276 -1.11 -15.10 -9.54
CA MET A 276 -0.91 -14.04 -10.54
C MET A 276 -0.04 -12.90 -10.01
N VAL A 277 -0.18 -12.49 -8.74
CA VAL A 277 0.70 -11.49 -8.12
C VAL A 277 2.16 -11.99 -8.12
N VAL A 278 2.39 -13.25 -7.77
CA VAL A 278 3.72 -13.81 -7.50
C VAL A 278 4.48 -14.20 -8.77
N GLU A 279 3.81 -14.80 -9.75
CA GLU A 279 4.46 -15.47 -10.89
C GLU A 279 4.57 -14.59 -12.14
N ASN A 280 3.86 -13.46 -12.19
CA ASN A 280 4.01 -12.50 -13.28
C ASN A 280 5.10 -11.50 -12.92
N HIS A 281 6.32 -11.73 -13.40
CA HIS A 281 7.45 -10.84 -13.09
C HIS A 281 7.39 -9.51 -13.84
N ASP A 282 6.69 -9.45 -14.97
CA ASP A 282 6.55 -8.27 -15.82
C ASP A 282 5.68 -7.16 -15.20
N LEU A 283 4.84 -7.50 -14.22
CA LEU A 283 4.07 -6.53 -13.42
C LEU A 283 4.76 -6.07 -12.13
N GLN A 284 5.94 -6.61 -11.83
CA GLN A 284 6.65 -6.38 -10.58
C GLN A 284 7.80 -5.38 -10.73
N PHE A 285 8.06 -4.64 -9.64
CA PHE A 285 9.24 -3.82 -9.48
C PHE A 285 9.95 -4.20 -8.17
N ARG A 286 11.22 -4.59 -8.28
CA ARG A 286 12.10 -4.79 -7.12
C ARG A 286 12.88 -3.52 -6.85
N HIS A 287 12.51 -2.82 -5.78
CA HIS A 287 13.26 -1.66 -5.32
C HIS A 287 14.41 -2.09 -4.42
N ASN A 288 15.63 -1.92 -4.94
CA ASN A 288 16.84 -2.05 -4.15
C ASN A 288 17.15 -0.72 -3.44
N TRP A 289 17.12 -0.76 -2.12
CA TRP A 289 17.47 0.38 -1.26
C TRP A 289 18.98 0.59 -1.35
N LYS A 290 19.41 1.80 -1.73
CA LYS A 290 20.82 2.11 -1.99
C LYS A 290 21.44 2.92 -0.86
N ASN A 291 20.69 3.86 -0.28
CA ASN A 291 21.22 4.79 0.71
C ASN A 291 20.29 4.88 1.93
N PRO A 292 20.85 5.18 3.12
CA PRO A 292 20.06 5.80 4.18
C PRO A 292 19.28 6.99 3.62
N TYR A 293 18.05 7.14 4.08
CA TYR A 293 17.09 8.17 3.66
C TYR A 293 16.61 8.05 2.21
N ASP A 294 16.85 6.93 1.53
CA ASP A 294 16.04 6.58 0.36
C ASP A 294 14.56 6.47 0.79
N VAL A 295 13.66 6.87 -0.12
CA VAL A 295 12.22 6.93 0.11
C VAL A 295 11.48 6.21 -1.00
N ALA A 296 10.45 5.46 -0.63
CA ALA A 296 9.42 4.98 -1.57
C ALA A 296 8.04 5.43 -1.11
N ILE A 297 7.23 5.93 -2.05
CA ILE A 297 5.82 6.29 -1.88
C ILE A 297 5.01 5.40 -2.82
N TRP A 298 4.01 4.70 -2.31
CA TRP A 298 3.15 3.84 -3.14
C TRP A 298 1.67 4.04 -2.84
N ASP A 299 0.83 3.75 -3.84
CA ASP A 299 -0.63 3.80 -3.75
C ASP A 299 -1.19 2.42 -3.38
N ASN A 300 -1.64 2.25 -2.13
CA ASN A 300 -2.20 1.01 -1.60
C ASN A 300 -3.53 0.61 -2.26
N ARG A 301 -4.18 1.53 -2.99
CA ARG A 301 -5.40 1.21 -3.74
C ARG A 301 -5.13 0.36 -4.97
N SER A 302 -3.88 0.35 -5.45
CA SER A 302 -3.52 -0.28 -6.73
C SER A 302 -2.21 -1.08 -6.73
N VAL A 303 -1.56 -1.23 -5.57
CA VAL A 303 -0.28 -1.94 -5.45
C VAL A 303 -0.31 -2.97 -4.34
N PHE A 304 0.16 -4.18 -4.67
CA PHE A 304 0.62 -5.15 -3.66
C PHE A 304 2.11 -4.98 -3.45
N HIS A 305 2.59 -5.24 -2.24
CA HIS A 305 4.02 -5.17 -1.92
C HIS A 305 4.44 -6.25 -0.92
N ALA A 306 5.74 -6.54 -0.90
CA ALA A 306 6.36 -7.51 0.01
C ALA A 306 7.80 -7.07 0.35
N GLY A 307 8.14 -7.09 1.64
CA GLY A 307 9.53 -6.91 2.08
C GLY A 307 10.31 -8.22 1.97
N ILE A 308 11.51 -8.19 1.39
CA ILE A 308 12.37 -9.37 1.25
C ILE A 308 13.23 -9.52 2.49
N MET A 309 13.24 -10.72 3.09
CA MET A 309 13.99 -11.05 4.30
C MET A 309 15.28 -11.83 4.00
N ASP A 310 16.05 -11.37 3.00
CA ASP A 310 17.27 -12.02 2.49
C ASP A 310 18.58 -11.47 3.08
N TYR A 311 18.52 -10.88 4.27
CA TYR A 311 19.62 -10.11 4.86
C TYR A 311 20.00 -10.54 6.29
N LYS A 312 19.77 -11.83 6.63
CA LYS A 312 20.19 -12.38 7.93
C LYS A 312 21.72 -12.26 8.09
N GLY A 313 22.16 -11.72 9.22
CA GLY A 313 23.58 -11.51 9.50
C GLY A 313 24.22 -10.34 8.75
N GLN A 314 23.45 -9.57 7.97
CA GLN A 314 23.94 -8.41 7.20
C GLN A 314 23.79 -7.07 7.95
N GLY A 315 23.36 -7.11 9.22
CA GLY A 315 23.10 -5.92 10.03
C GLY A 315 21.63 -5.50 10.10
N PRO A 316 21.32 -4.41 10.81
CA PRO A 316 19.95 -3.97 11.04
C PRO A 316 19.34 -3.30 9.80
N ARG A 317 18.04 -3.53 9.61
CA ARG A 317 17.20 -2.78 8.67
C ARG A 317 16.17 -2.02 9.47
N THR A 318 16.13 -0.70 9.33
CA THR A 318 15.15 0.16 10.02
C THR A 318 14.63 1.23 9.07
N GLY A 319 13.31 1.41 9.00
CA GLY A 319 12.66 2.49 8.27
C GLY A 319 11.47 3.05 9.01
N HIS A 320 11.19 4.33 8.78
CA HIS A 320 10.02 5.03 9.29
C HIS A 320 8.95 5.06 8.21
N ARG A 321 7.78 4.50 8.52
CA ARG A 321 6.63 4.49 7.62
C ARG A 321 5.50 5.35 8.18
N TYR A 322 4.95 6.20 7.32
CA TYR A 322 3.69 6.88 7.56
C TYR A 322 2.68 6.37 6.52
N VAL A 323 1.45 6.19 6.96
CA VAL A 323 0.35 5.64 6.16
C VAL A 323 -0.83 6.59 6.29
N GLY A 324 -1.32 7.11 5.18
CA GLY A 324 -2.56 7.87 5.18
C GLY A 324 -3.77 6.94 5.10
N VAL A 325 -4.89 7.37 5.69
CA VAL A 325 -6.17 6.67 5.60
C VAL A 325 -6.98 7.27 4.46
N GLY A 326 -7.43 6.40 3.55
CA GLY A 326 -8.20 6.77 2.37
C GLY A 326 -9.70 6.57 2.53
N GLU A 327 -10.39 6.59 1.40
CA GLU A 327 -11.81 6.29 1.28
C GLU A 327 -12.13 4.79 1.43
N GLU A 328 -13.40 4.50 1.70
CA GLU A 328 -13.93 3.14 1.66
C GLU A 328 -13.85 2.61 0.22
N PRO A 329 -13.28 1.41 -0.02
CA PRO A 329 -13.17 0.84 -1.35
C PRO A 329 -14.54 0.64 -2.00
N TYR A 330 -14.64 1.05 -3.27
CA TYR A 330 -15.83 0.90 -4.08
C TYR A 330 -15.46 0.46 -5.50
N LEU A 331 -16.44 -0.05 -6.24
CA LEU A 331 -16.33 -0.31 -7.67
C LEU A 331 -17.37 0.54 -8.39
N ASP A 332 -16.92 1.48 -9.23
CA ASP A 332 -17.79 2.14 -10.21
C ASP A 332 -17.86 1.24 -11.46
N PRO A 333 -19.06 0.78 -11.87
CA PRO A 333 -19.22 -0.05 -13.07
C PRO A 333 -18.70 0.62 -14.35
N GLU A 334 -18.70 1.96 -14.40
CA GLU A 334 -18.26 2.74 -15.55
C GLU A 334 -16.73 2.95 -15.59
N SER A 335 -16.02 2.57 -14.52
CA SER A 335 -14.56 2.61 -14.50
C SER A 335 -13.98 1.70 -15.58
N LYS A 336 -12.86 2.12 -16.13
CA LYS A 336 -12.13 1.35 -17.15
C LYS A 336 -11.00 0.58 -16.50
N THR A 337 -10.58 -0.51 -17.12
CA THR A 337 -9.24 -1.04 -16.83
C THR A 337 -8.18 -0.04 -17.32
N ARG A 338 -6.95 -0.14 -16.80
CA ARG A 338 -5.89 0.79 -17.20
C ARG A 338 -5.63 0.71 -18.69
N ARG A 339 -5.57 -0.50 -19.25
CA ARG A 339 -5.38 -0.72 -20.69
C ARG A 339 -6.45 -0.03 -21.53
N GLU A 340 -7.72 -0.18 -21.16
CA GLU A 340 -8.86 0.47 -21.83
C GLU A 340 -8.82 2.00 -21.70
N ALA A 341 -8.34 2.54 -20.58
CA ALA A 341 -8.22 3.97 -20.37
C ALA A 341 -7.07 4.60 -21.16
N LEU A 342 -5.95 3.88 -21.31
CA LEU A 342 -4.77 4.34 -22.05
C LEU A 342 -4.86 4.07 -23.56
N GLY A 343 -5.81 3.23 -24.00
CA GLY A 343 -5.95 2.85 -25.42
C GLY A 343 -4.92 1.83 -25.90
N ASP A 344 -4.28 1.11 -24.97
CA ASP A 344 -3.23 0.14 -25.25
C ASP A 344 -3.83 -1.21 -25.69
N PHE A 345 -4.43 -1.27 -26.87
CA PHE A 345 -4.96 -2.54 -27.42
C PHE A 345 -3.82 -3.33 -28.09
N SER A 346 -3.01 -4.04 -27.30
CA SER A 346 -2.03 -5.02 -27.81
C SER A 346 -2.38 -6.45 -27.46
#